data_AF-A0A257AZS3-F1
#
_entry.id   AF-A0A257AZS3-F1
#
_cell.length_a   1.000
_cell.length_b   1.000
_cell.length_c   1.000
_cell.angle_alpha   90.00
_cell.angle_beta   90.00
_cell.angle_gamma   90.00
#
_symmetry.space_group_name_H-M   'P 1'
#
loop_
_entity.id
_entity.type
_entity.pdbx_description
1 polymer ?
#
loop_
_entity_poly.entity_id
_entity_poly.type
_entity_poly.pdbx_seq_one_letter_code
_entity_poly.pdbx_strand_id
1 'polypeptide(L)'
;MAHPARQLRQLTEAELIEIFTRWQAFIAPRAKPPRAIAVAFYPYVGINNTIRLRDGVMQARLSDMLIDAPTPVIEAVAGILLARLFRKPIPPRCTEVFRDYARSKPVTRLAEQRRRERGFKLVSGARGKHYDLEKLFQRLNQRYFAGRLTRPALTWSQRRTRRTFGHYDAAHHTIVISRTLDDERIPQPVVEYVLYHEMLHIKHGVTHINGRRCVHTPAFQEDERRFEDYDAASRWLCRLAETLSAPRGRTKSARKRRALD
;
A
#
# COMPACT_ATOMS: atom_id res chain seq x y z
N MET A 1 23.79 -1.46 30.73
CA MET A 1 23.68 -2.92 30.87
C MET A 1 22.84 -3.45 29.72
N ALA A 2 23.45 -4.23 28.82
CA ALA A 2 22.73 -4.84 27.69
C ALA A 2 21.93 -6.04 28.21
N HIS A 3 20.61 -6.00 28.07
CA HIS A 3 19.79 -7.19 28.30
C HIS A 3 20.23 -8.28 27.31
N PRO A 4 20.53 -9.51 27.75
CA PRO A 4 20.85 -10.59 26.82
C PRO A 4 19.66 -10.77 25.89
N ALA A 5 19.93 -10.79 24.58
CA ALA A 5 18.92 -11.04 23.56
C ALA A 5 18.30 -12.41 23.82
N ARG A 6 17.15 -12.42 24.51
CA ARG A 6 16.38 -13.65 24.77
C ARG A 6 16.05 -14.24 23.41
N GLN A 7 16.61 -15.40 23.11
CA GLN A 7 16.30 -16.13 21.88
C GLN A 7 14.80 -16.40 21.86
N LEU A 8 14.10 -15.84 20.88
CA LEU A 8 12.64 -15.92 20.79
C LEU A 8 12.30 -17.30 20.23
N ARG A 9 11.72 -18.17 21.06
CA ARG A 9 11.24 -19.50 20.63
C ARG A 9 10.06 -19.33 19.69
N GLN A 10 10.08 -20.04 18.57
CA GLN A 10 8.97 -20.11 17.62
C GLN A 10 7.79 -20.88 18.24
N LEU A 11 6.59 -20.32 18.14
CA LEU A 11 5.36 -20.98 18.59
C LEU A 11 4.93 -22.04 17.58
N THR A 12 4.49 -23.19 18.09
CA THR A 12 3.89 -24.27 17.30
C THR A 12 2.46 -23.90 16.87
N GLU A 13 1.94 -24.59 15.85
CA GLU A 13 0.55 -24.41 15.41
C GLU A 13 -0.46 -24.66 16.55
N ALA A 14 -0.20 -25.66 17.41
CA ALA A 14 -1.04 -25.96 18.56
C ALA A 14 -1.07 -24.80 19.58
N GLU A 15 0.10 -24.24 19.92
CA GLU A 15 0.20 -23.08 20.82
C GLU A 15 -0.52 -21.84 20.24
N LEU A 16 -0.44 -21.62 18.92
CA LEU A 16 -1.17 -20.55 18.24
C LEU A 16 -2.70 -20.77 18.31
N ILE A 17 -3.16 -21.98 18.05
CA ILE A 17 -4.59 -22.34 18.16
C ILE A 17 -5.09 -22.12 19.58
N GLU A 18 -4.30 -22.50 20.60
CA GLU A 18 -4.64 -22.31 22.00
C GLU A 18 -4.78 -20.82 22.35
N ILE A 19 -3.84 -19.98 21.92
CA ILE A 19 -3.91 -18.53 22.10
C ILE A 19 -5.20 -17.96 21.51
N PHE A 20 -5.53 -18.31 20.27
CA PHE A 20 -6.74 -17.82 19.60
C PHE A 20 -8.03 -18.34 20.26
N THR A 21 -8.01 -19.58 20.75
CA THR A 21 -9.13 -20.18 21.49
C THR A 21 -9.39 -19.42 22.79
N ARG A 22 -8.35 -19.21 23.61
CA ARG A 22 -8.48 -18.45 24.88
C ARG A 22 -8.96 -17.03 24.64
N TRP A 23 -8.42 -16.35 23.63
CA TRP A 23 -8.85 -14.99 23.30
C TRP A 23 -10.28 -14.93 22.77
N GLN A 24 -10.76 -15.93 22.03
CA GLN A 24 -12.15 -15.96 21.57
C GLN A 24 -13.10 -16.10 22.76
N ALA A 25 -12.81 -16.99 23.70
CA ALA A 25 -13.59 -17.16 24.91
C ALA A 25 -13.63 -15.87 25.76
N PHE A 26 -12.50 -15.16 25.85
CA PHE A 26 -12.41 -13.90 26.57
C PHE A 26 -13.19 -12.75 25.90
N ILE A 27 -13.01 -12.55 24.59
CA ILE A 27 -13.61 -11.43 23.84
C ILE A 27 -15.11 -11.65 23.57
N ALA A 28 -15.48 -12.90 23.27
CA ALA A 28 -16.81 -13.26 22.80
C ALA A 28 -17.30 -14.56 23.47
N PRO A 29 -17.51 -14.58 24.79
CA PRO A 29 -17.88 -15.78 25.55
C PRO A 29 -19.22 -16.38 25.12
N ARG A 30 -20.12 -15.56 24.55
CA ARG A 30 -21.45 -15.98 24.06
C ARG A 30 -21.46 -16.34 22.57
N ALA A 31 -20.34 -16.16 21.85
CA ALA A 31 -20.28 -16.53 20.45
C ALA A 31 -20.17 -18.06 20.32
N LYS A 32 -20.86 -18.62 19.34
CA LYS A 32 -20.71 -20.04 19.00
C LYS A 32 -19.23 -20.29 18.65
N PRO A 33 -18.57 -21.28 19.28
CA PRO A 33 -17.18 -21.59 18.97
C PRO A 33 -17.06 -22.01 17.50
N PRO A 34 -15.95 -21.65 16.84
CA PRO A 34 -15.69 -22.14 15.50
C PRO A 34 -15.54 -23.67 15.52
N ARG A 35 -15.96 -24.33 14.44
CA ARG A 35 -15.74 -25.77 14.22
C ARG A 35 -14.26 -26.10 14.10
N ALA A 36 -13.46 -25.18 13.55
CA ALA A 36 -12.02 -25.31 13.41
C ALA A 36 -11.35 -23.94 13.45
N ILE A 37 -10.13 -23.90 13.99
CA ILE A 37 -9.25 -22.73 14.00
C ILE A 37 -7.98 -23.11 13.26
N ALA A 38 -7.61 -22.33 12.26
CA ALA A 38 -6.35 -22.44 11.56
C ALA A 38 -5.58 -21.12 11.68
N VAL A 39 -4.36 -21.19 12.21
CA VAL A 39 -3.48 -20.04 12.37
C VAL A 39 -2.18 -20.34 11.65
N ALA A 40 -1.80 -19.47 10.72
CA ALA A 40 -0.57 -19.65 9.96
C ALA A 40 0.16 -18.33 9.77
N PHE A 41 1.49 -18.41 9.67
CA PHE A 41 2.31 -17.31 9.21
C PHE A 41 2.25 -17.22 7.68
N TYR A 42 2.15 -15.99 7.17
CA TYR A 42 2.03 -15.70 5.76
C TYR A 42 3.06 -14.64 5.37
N PRO A 43 3.74 -14.78 4.21
CA PRO A 43 4.81 -13.88 3.78
C PRO A 43 4.26 -12.53 3.30
N TYR A 44 3.79 -11.71 4.23
CA TYR A 44 3.30 -10.37 3.92
C TYR A 44 4.47 -9.39 3.68
N VAL A 45 4.20 -8.36 2.88
CA VAL A 45 5.15 -7.26 2.59
C VAL A 45 5.38 -6.36 3.80
N GLY A 46 4.43 -6.29 4.72
CA GLY A 46 4.56 -5.61 6.00
C GLY A 46 3.92 -6.43 7.11
N ILE A 47 3.85 -5.87 8.32
CA ILE A 47 3.33 -6.54 9.52
C ILE A 47 1.78 -6.62 9.54
N ASN A 48 1.19 -7.00 8.41
CA ASN A 48 -0.24 -7.16 8.24
C ASN A 48 -0.71 -8.48 8.85
N ASN A 49 -1.89 -8.45 9.48
CA ASN A 49 -2.51 -9.62 10.05
C ASN A 49 -4.00 -9.62 9.69
N THR A 50 -4.55 -10.78 9.35
CA THR A 50 -5.95 -10.91 8.95
C THR A 50 -6.61 -12.06 9.67
N ILE A 51 -7.92 -11.94 9.86
CA ILE A 51 -8.77 -13.00 10.41
C ILE A 51 -10.08 -13.03 9.65
N ARG A 52 -10.63 -14.23 9.45
CA ARG A 52 -11.96 -14.43 8.88
C ARG A 52 -12.65 -15.62 9.53
N LEU A 53 -13.96 -15.55 9.64
CA LEU A 53 -14.82 -16.67 10.02
C LEU A 53 -15.79 -16.95 8.86
N ARG A 54 -15.70 -18.13 8.26
CA ARG A 54 -16.61 -18.59 7.20
C ARG A 54 -16.95 -20.06 7.42
N ASP A 55 -18.22 -20.41 7.30
CA ASP A 55 -18.71 -21.80 7.42
C ASP A 55 -18.28 -22.50 8.72
N GLY A 56 -18.14 -21.72 9.80
CA GLY A 56 -17.67 -22.19 11.10
C GLY A 56 -16.15 -22.37 11.21
N VAL A 57 -15.36 -22.06 10.17
CA VAL A 57 -13.90 -22.14 10.19
C VAL A 57 -13.29 -20.76 10.39
N MET A 58 -12.53 -20.60 11.47
CA MET A 58 -11.77 -19.40 11.77
C MET A 58 -10.37 -19.53 11.16
N GLN A 59 -10.01 -18.60 10.28
CA GLN A 59 -8.69 -18.58 9.65
C GLN A 59 -7.99 -17.28 9.97
N ALA A 60 -6.90 -17.38 10.71
CA ALA A 60 -6.01 -16.26 11.02
C ALA A 60 -4.72 -16.39 10.21
N ARG A 61 -4.32 -15.30 9.55
CA ARG A 61 -3.04 -15.19 8.86
C ARG A 61 -2.23 -14.09 9.51
N LEU A 62 -1.12 -14.47 10.11
CA LEU A 62 -0.18 -13.57 10.76
C LEU A 62 0.96 -13.24 9.80
N SER A 63 1.54 -12.05 9.90
CA SER A 63 2.79 -11.76 9.20
C SER A 63 3.88 -12.68 9.70
N ASP A 64 4.64 -13.25 8.78
CA ASP A 64 5.84 -14.02 9.08
C ASP A 64 6.92 -13.21 9.84
N MET A 65 6.83 -11.88 9.84
CA MET A 65 7.63 -11.03 10.72
C MET A 65 7.31 -11.20 12.22
N LEU A 66 6.26 -11.97 12.53
CA LEU A 66 5.86 -12.36 13.87
C LEU A 66 6.33 -13.78 14.24
N ILE A 67 7.01 -14.51 13.36
CA ILE A 67 7.48 -15.88 13.65
C ILE A 67 8.32 -15.90 14.94
N ASP A 68 9.24 -14.94 15.07
CA ASP A 68 10.09 -14.79 16.23
C ASP A 68 9.53 -13.75 17.22
N ALA A 69 8.25 -13.35 17.13
CA ALA A 69 7.71 -12.38 18.07
C ALA A 69 7.54 -12.99 19.48
N PRO A 70 7.77 -12.23 20.56
CA PRO A 70 7.45 -12.68 21.90
C PRO A 70 5.97 -13.08 22.03
N THR A 71 5.66 -14.12 22.79
CA THR A 71 4.28 -14.59 23.03
C THR A 71 3.29 -13.46 23.38
N PRO A 72 3.63 -12.47 24.24
CA PRO A 72 2.72 -11.35 24.52
C PRO A 72 2.32 -10.54 23.28
N VAL A 73 3.18 -10.46 22.26
CA VAL A 73 2.89 -9.79 20.99
C VAL A 73 1.91 -10.60 20.16
N ILE A 74 2.07 -11.92 20.12
CA ILE A 74 1.12 -12.82 19.44
C ILE A 74 -0.25 -12.78 20.12
N GLU A 75 -0.29 -12.79 21.46
CA GLU A 75 -1.53 -12.60 22.23
C GLU A 75 -2.18 -11.24 21.93
N ALA A 76 -1.40 -10.17 21.88
CA ALA A 76 -1.89 -8.85 21.52
C ALA A 76 -2.52 -8.82 20.12
N VAL A 77 -1.87 -9.46 19.12
CA VAL A 77 -2.41 -9.57 17.77
C VAL A 77 -3.70 -10.39 17.75
N ALA A 78 -3.76 -11.52 18.45
CA ALA A 78 -4.96 -12.34 18.56
C ALA A 78 -6.13 -11.53 19.16
N GLY A 79 -5.91 -10.81 20.26
CA GLY A 79 -6.91 -9.95 20.89
C GLY A 79 -7.43 -8.86 19.96
N ILE A 80 -6.56 -8.18 19.20
CA ILE A 80 -6.97 -7.18 18.21
C ILE A 80 -7.82 -7.79 17.09
N LEU A 81 -7.38 -8.93 16.54
CA LEU A 81 -8.07 -9.59 15.44
C LEU A 81 -9.46 -10.09 15.86
N LEU A 82 -9.55 -10.73 17.03
CA LEU A 82 -10.80 -11.28 17.54
C LEU A 82 -11.78 -10.18 17.96
N ALA A 83 -11.31 -9.10 18.59
CA ALA A 83 -12.13 -7.93 18.88
C ALA A 83 -12.74 -7.34 17.60
N ARG A 84 -11.95 -7.22 16.51
CA ARG A 84 -12.46 -6.77 15.21
C ARG A 84 -13.45 -7.75 14.58
N LEU A 85 -13.15 -9.04 14.61
CA LEU A 85 -14.01 -10.09 14.04
C LEU A 85 -15.40 -10.08 14.69
N PHE A 86 -15.44 -9.97 16.02
CA PHE A 86 -16.68 -10.00 16.81
C PHE A 86 -17.25 -8.60 17.12
N ARG A 87 -16.69 -7.54 16.51
CA ARG A 87 -17.11 -6.14 16.69
C ARG A 87 -17.17 -5.71 18.18
N LYS A 88 -16.16 -6.11 18.95
CA LYS A 88 -15.97 -5.75 20.36
C LYS A 88 -14.93 -4.65 20.52
N PRO A 89 -14.92 -3.93 21.66
CA PRO A 89 -13.84 -3.00 21.99
C PRO A 89 -12.49 -3.73 22.00
N ILE A 90 -11.47 -3.11 21.40
CA ILE A 90 -10.11 -3.65 21.40
C ILE A 90 -9.47 -3.34 22.76
N PRO A 91 -8.92 -4.34 23.48
CA PRO A 91 -8.21 -4.07 24.73
C PRO A 91 -7.02 -3.11 24.52
N PRO A 92 -6.89 -2.02 25.30
CA PRO A 92 -5.83 -1.02 25.11
C PRO A 92 -4.42 -1.61 25.14
N ARG A 93 -4.16 -2.51 26.10
CA ARG A 93 -2.88 -3.22 26.27
C ARG A 93 -2.45 -3.99 25.00
N CYS A 94 -3.40 -4.60 24.28
CA CYS A 94 -3.09 -5.27 23.02
C CYS A 94 -2.59 -4.29 21.96
N THR A 95 -3.23 -3.12 21.88
CA THR A 95 -2.84 -2.09 20.91
C THR A 95 -1.46 -1.52 21.23
N GLU A 96 -1.17 -1.28 22.51
CA GLU A 96 0.13 -0.80 22.98
C GLU A 96 1.26 -1.79 22.69
N VAL A 97 1.13 -3.03 23.18
CA VAL A 97 2.14 -4.09 23.00
C VAL A 97 2.43 -4.33 21.51
N PHE A 98 1.41 -4.40 20.66
CA PHE A 98 1.61 -4.59 19.23
C PHE A 98 2.24 -3.36 18.56
N ARG A 99 1.85 -2.14 18.95
CA ARG A 99 2.41 -0.90 18.41
C ARG A 99 3.89 -0.76 18.75
N ASP A 100 4.28 -1.05 19.98
CA ASP A 100 5.66 -0.94 20.43
C ASP A 100 6.55 -1.96 19.74
N TYR A 101 6.06 -3.20 19.61
CA TYR A 101 6.75 -4.22 18.80
C TYR A 101 6.90 -3.78 17.34
N ALA A 102 5.82 -3.31 16.71
CA ALA A 102 5.82 -2.88 15.31
C ALA A 102 6.74 -1.66 15.05
N ARG A 103 7.01 -0.83 16.06
CA ARG A 103 7.92 0.32 16.01
C ARG A 103 9.34 0.02 16.45
N SER A 104 9.61 -1.18 16.94
CA SER A 104 10.96 -1.57 17.36
C SER A 104 11.94 -1.54 16.19
N LYS A 105 13.20 -1.20 16.45
CA LYS A 105 14.25 -1.14 15.42
C LYS A 105 14.42 -2.46 14.66
N PRO A 106 14.44 -3.64 15.32
CA PRO A 106 14.57 -4.92 14.62
C PRO A 106 13.42 -5.17 13.64
N VAL A 107 12.18 -4.92 14.08
CA VAL A 107 10.98 -5.14 13.26
C VAL A 107 10.89 -4.15 12.12
N THR A 108 11.27 -2.89 12.34
CA THR A 108 11.28 -1.86 11.29
C THR A 108 12.29 -2.20 10.19
N ARG A 109 13.51 -2.62 10.57
CA ARG A 109 14.54 -3.07 9.60
C ARG A 109 14.09 -4.32 8.85
N LEU A 110 13.50 -5.29 9.55
CA LEU A 110 12.94 -6.48 8.92
C LEU A 110 11.80 -6.11 7.96
N ALA A 111 10.93 -5.16 8.30
CA ALA A 111 9.89 -4.67 7.40
C ALA A 111 10.49 -4.04 6.14
N GLU A 112 11.53 -3.22 6.29
CA GLU A 112 12.23 -2.61 5.15
C GLU A 112 12.89 -3.68 4.26
N GLN A 113 13.58 -4.65 4.87
CA GLN A 113 14.18 -5.77 4.15
C GLN A 113 13.12 -6.63 3.42
N ARG A 114 12.05 -7.03 4.11
CA ARG A 114 10.95 -7.79 3.50
C ARG A 114 10.19 -7.00 2.45
N ARG A 115 10.13 -5.66 2.56
CA ARG A 115 9.64 -4.78 1.49
C ARG A 115 10.59 -4.77 0.29
N ARG A 116 11.90 -4.86 0.49
CA ARG A 116 12.88 -4.99 -0.62
C ARG A 116 12.80 -6.37 -1.29
N GLU A 117 12.71 -7.44 -0.51
CA GLU A 117 12.72 -8.83 -0.99
C GLU A 117 11.38 -9.28 -1.58
N ARG A 118 10.27 -8.95 -0.90
CA ARG A 118 8.92 -9.46 -1.19
C ARG A 118 7.91 -8.38 -1.50
N GLY A 119 8.25 -7.12 -1.23
CA GLY A 119 7.52 -6.01 -1.78
C GLY A 119 7.59 -6.13 -3.28
N PHE A 120 6.51 -6.64 -3.85
CA PHE A 120 6.41 -7.00 -5.23
C PHE A 120 6.47 -5.74 -6.10
N LYS A 121 7.67 -5.23 -6.39
CA LYS A 121 7.92 -4.45 -7.61
C LYS A 121 8.18 -5.47 -8.71
N LEU A 122 7.12 -6.12 -9.18
CA LEU A 122 7.15 -6.69 -10.53
C LEU A 122 7.26 -5.50 -11.47
N VAL A 123 8.49 -5.19 -11.84
CA VAL A 123 8.82 -4.25 -12.90
C VAL A 123 8.14 -4.80 -14.13
N SER A 124 6.99 -4.24 -14.53
CA SER A 124 6.38 -4.58 -15.82
C SER A 124 7.17 -4.01 -17.01
N GLY A 125 8.40 -3.56 -16.78
CA GLY A 125 9.17 -2.71 -17.67
C GLY A 125 8.61 -1.29 -17.75
N ALA A 126 9.37 -0.43 -18.43
CA ALA A 126 8.94 0.91 -18.83
C ALA A 126 7.89 0.88 -19.96
N ARG A 127 7.79 -0.24 -20.70
CA ARG A 127 6.87 -0.42 -21.82
C ARG A 127 5.49 -0.84 -21.33
N GLY A 128 4.51 0.05 -21.47
CA GLY A 128 3.09 -0.22 -21.33
C GLY A 128 2.49 -0.77 -22.62
N LYS A 129 1.16 -0.94 -22.65
CA LYS A 129 0.40 -1.34 -23.83
C LYS A 129 0.32 -0.21 -24.86
N HIS A 130 0.21 1.04 -24.40
CA HIS A 130 0.04 2.22 -25.26
C HIS A 130 1.23 3.18 -25.17
N TYR A 131 1.89 3.26 -24.00
CA TYR A 131 2.96 4.23 -23.75
C TYR A 131 4.26 3.56 -23.31
N ASP A 132 5.39 4.09 -23.78
CA ASP A 132 6.74 3.66 -23.39
C ASP A 132 7.39 4.73 -22.50
N LEU A 133 7.41 4.49 -21.19
CA LEU A 133 7.92 5.45 -20.20
C LEU A 133 9.39 5.79 -20.42
N GLU A 134 10.17 4.88 -21.02
CA GLU A 134 11.59 5.12 -21.31
C GLU A 134 11.72 6.24 -22.35
N LYS A 135 10.95 6.14 -23.44
CA LYS A 135 10.94 7.15 -24.50
C LYS A 135 10.43 8.49 -23.97
N LEU A 136 9.35 8.47 -23.18
CA LEU A 136 8.80 9.67 -22.57
C LEU A 136 9.82 10.33 -21.63
N PHE A 137 10.47 9.54 -20.76
CA PHE A 137 11.50 10.04 -19.84
C PHE A 137 12.65 10.70 -20.60
N GLN A 138 13.17 10.06 -21.65
CA GLN A 138 14.28 10.60 -22.43
C GLN A 138 13.93 11.96 -23.06
N ARG A 139 12.74 12.09 -23.67
CA ARG A 139 12.28 13.37 -24.23
C ARG A 139 12.13 14.45 -23.17
N LEU A 140 11.51 14.11 -22.03
CA LEU A 140 11.33 15.05 -20.92
C LEU A 140 12.68 15.46 -20.31
N ASN A 141 13.60 14.51 -20.14
CA ASN A 141 14.93 14.76 -19.60
C ASN A 141 15.69 15.73 -20.50
N GLN A 142 15.66 15.51 -21.82
CA GLN A 142 16.26 16.44 -22.78
C GLN A 142 15.62 17.83 -22.71
N ARG A 143 14.29 17.90 -22.76
CA ARG A 143 13.55 19.17 -22.86
C ARG A 143 13.64 20.03 -21.60
N TYR A 144 13.48 19.44 -20.41
CA TYR A 144 13.29 20.19 -19.17
C TYR A 144 14.48 20.09 -18.21
N PHE A 145 15.38 19.13 -18.40
CA PHE A 145 16.50 18.87 -17.50
C PHE A 145 17.86 18.86 -18.23
N ALA A 146 17.89 19.29 -19.50
CA ALA A 146 19.09 19.31 -20.34
C ALA A 146 19.84 17.96 -20.39
N GLY A 147 19.10 16.85 -20.28
CA GLY A 147 19.66 15.49 -20.24
C GLY A 147 20.42 15.13 -18.96
N ARG A 148 20.38 15.97 -17.91
CA ARG A 148 21.22 15.83 -16.72
C ARG A 148 20.66 14.89 -15.67
N LEU A 149 19.36 14.53 -15.71
CA LEU A 149 18.83 13.57 -14.74
C LEU A 149 19.33 12.17 -15.06
N THR A 150 19.97 11.54 -14.07
CA THR A 150 20.23 10.10 -14.10
C THR A 150 18.91 9.37 -14.15
N ARG A 151 18.82 8.38 -15.05
CA ARG A 151 17.59 7.64 -15.29
C ARG A 151 17.26 6.75 -14.07
N PRO A 152 16.10 6.95 -13.41
CA PRO A 152 15.62 6.05 -12.39
C PRO A 152 15.09 4.75 -13.01
N ALA A 153 14.84 3.75 -12.19
CA ALA A 153 14.01 2.62 -12.64
C ALA A 153 12.60 3.14 -13.00
N LEU A 154 12.11 2.84 -14.19
CA LEU A 154 10.79 3.28 -14.68
C LEU A 154 9.85 2.08 -14.74
N THR A 155 8.65 2.22 -14.16
CA THR A 155 7.70 1.11 -14.17
C THR A 155 6.24 1.55 -14.09
N TRP A 156 5.35 0.75 -14.65
CA TRP A 156 3.92 0.89 -14.46
C TRP A 156 3.45 0.18 -13.18
N SER A 157 2.48 0.78 -12.48
CA SER A 157 1.83 0.14 -11.33
C SER A 157 1.09 -1.13 -11.78
N GLN A 158 1.03 -2.15 -10.93
CA GLN A 158 0.34 -3.39 -11.31
C GLN A 158 -1.18 -3.27 -11.29
N ARG A 159 -1.70 -2.51 -10.33
CA ARG A 159 -3.13 -2.25 -10.18
C ARG A 159 -3.43 -0.84 -10.62
N ARG A 160 -4.56 -0.68 -11.32
CA ARG A 160 -5.16 0.64 -11.56
C ARG A 160 -5.50 1.25 -10.21
N THR A 161 -5.00 2.45 -9.96
CA THR A 161 -5.31 3.24 -8.77
C THR A 161 -6.08 4.48 -9.18
N ARG A 162 -6.90 4.97 -8.25
CA ARG A 162 -7.84 6.08 -8.46
C ARG A 162 -7.41 7.39 -7.81
N ARG A 163 -6.39 7.33 -6.95
CA ARG A 163 -5.99 8.43 -6.06
C ARG A 163 -4.56 8.92 -6.28
N THR A 164 -3.72 8.12 -6.92
CA THR A 164 -2.29 8.42 -7.08
C THR A 164 -1.88 8.01 -8.48
N PHE A 165 -1.56 8.99 -9.32
CA PHE A 165 -1.27 8.73 -10.74
C PHE A 165 0.21 8.48 -11.01
N GLY A 166 1.10 8.96 -10.15
CA GLY A 166 2.53 8.70 -10.14
C GLY A 166 3.08 8.75 -8.71
N HIS A 167 4.25 8.16 -8.49
CA HIS A 167 5.10 8.50 -7.34
C HIS A 167 6.56 8.14 -7.61
N TYR A 168 7.48 8.97 -7.10
CA TYR A 168 8.89 8.70 -6.99
C TYR A 168 9.23 8.06 -5.63
N ASP A 169 9.96 6.95 -5.67
CA ASP A 169 10.49 6.23 -4.51
C ASP A 169 12.00 6.45 -4.40
N ALA A 170 12.37 7.39 -3.52
CA ALA A 170 13.76 7.71 -3.23
C ALA A 170 14.58 6.54 -2.67
N ALA A 171 13.96 5.57 -1.97
CA ALA A 171 14.71 4.46 -1.37
C ALA A 171 15.22 3.44 -2.41
N HIS A 172 14.64 3.46 -3.61
CA HIS A 172 14.96 2.54 -4.71
C HIS A 172 15.26 3.28 -6.03
N HIS A 173 15.36 4.60 -6.00
CA HIS A 173 15.50 5.45 -7.19
C HIS A 173 14.58 5.00 -8.34
N THR A 174 13.27 4.90 -8.05
CA THR A 174 12.26 4.35 -8.98
C THR A 174 11.11 5.34 -9.16
N ILE A 175 10.69 5.60 -10.40
CA ILE A 175 9.42 6.25 -10.70
C ILE A 175 8.39 5.19 -11.07
N VAL A 176 7.22 5.26 -10.43
CA VAL A 176 6.09 4.37 -10.69
C VAL A 176 4.92 5.18 -11.22
N ILE A 177 4.49 4.89 -12.45
CA ILE A 177 3.33 5.54 -13.09
C ILE A 177 2.13 4.60 -13.04
N SER A 178 0.95 5.13 -12.75
CA SER A 178 -0.25 4.31 -12.64
C SER A 178 -0.63 3.66 -13.97
N ARG A 179 -0.90 2.35 -13.99
CA ARG A 179 -1.48 1.65 -15.16
C ARG A 179 -2.87 2.15 -15.54
N THR A 180 -3.51 2.97 -14.70
CA THR A 180 -4.71 3.70 -15.11
C THR A 180 -4.43 4.60 -16.30
N LEU A 181 -3.20 5.14 -16.42
CA LEU A 181 -2.77 6.04 -17.49
C LEU A 181 -2.32 5.33 -18.79
N ASP A 182 -2.13 4.01 -18.74
CA ASP A 182 -1.73 3.19 -19.90
C ASP A 182 -2.97 2.72 -20.68
N ASP A 183 -3.62 3.65 -21.37
CA ASP A 183 -4.91 3.46 -22.05
C ASP A 183 -4.98 4.44 -23.24
N GLU A 184 -5.43 3.98 -24.42
CA GLU A 184 -5.48 4.79 -25.65
C GLU A 184 -6.31 6.08 -25.53
N ARG A 185 -7.29 6.10 -24.63
CA ARG A 185 -8.17 7.26 -24.40
C ARG A 185 -7.48 8.38 -23.63
N ILE A 186 -6.32 8.10 -23.06
CA ILE A 186 -5.58 9.03 -22.22
C ILE A 186 -4.55 9.72 -23.10
N PRO A 187 -4.62 11.04 -23.32
CA PRO A 187 -3.66 11.73 -24.17
C PRO A 187 -2.23 11.61 -23.64
N GLN A 188 -1.26 11.47 -24.55
CA GLN A 188 0.16 11.38 -24.19
C GLN A 188 0.64 12.52 -23.27
N PRO A 189 0.27 13.80 -23.49
CA PRO A 189 0.69 14.90 -22.59
C PRO A 189 0.28 14.72 -21.13
N VAL A 190 -0.82 13.98 -20.87
CA VAL A 190 -1.26 13.66 -19.50
C VAL A 190 -0.27 12.70 -18.84
N VAL A 191 0.16 11.66 -19.57
CA VAL A 191 1.13 10.68 -19.06
C VAL A 191 2.49 11.34 -18.86
N GLU A 192 2.89 12.19 -19.81
CA GLU A 192 4.11 12.99 -19.72
C GLU A 192 4.11 13.94 -18.53
N TYR A 193 2.99 14.61 -18.27
CA TYR A 193 2.88 15.51 -17.12
C TYR A 193 3.08 14.77 -15.79
N VAL A 194 2.45 13.61 -15.62
CA VAL A 194 2.64 12.80 -14.40
C VAL A 194 4.07 12.33 -14.27
N LEU A 195 4.68 11.84 -15.35
CA LEU A 195 6.08 11.43 -15.34
C LEU A 195 7.02 12.62 -15.04
N TYR A 196 6.75 13.78 -15.62
CA TYR A 196 7.49 15.02 -15.37
C TYR A 196 7.41 15.44 -13.90
N HIS A 197 6.24 15.39 -13.28
CA HIS A 197 6.06 15.65 -11.85
C HIS A 197 6.95 14.73 -11.00
N GLU A 198 7.00 13.44 -11.33
CA GLU A 198 7.88 12.50 -10.61
C GLU A 198 9.37 12.75 -10.86
N MET A 199 9.74 13.25 -12.05
CA MET A 199 11.12 13.68 -12.33
C MET A 199 11.51 14.93 -11.54
N LEU A 200 10.57 15.86 -11.31
CA LEU A 200 10.80 17.02 -10.45
C LEU A 200 11.10 16.61 -9.01
N HIS A 201 10.50 15.53 -8.52
CA HIS A 201 10.85 14.97 -7.20
C HIS A 201 12.30 14.48 -7.12
N ILE A 202 12.90 14.06 -8.24
CA ILE A 202 14.33 13.73 -8.30
C ILE A 202 15.18 15.00 -8.26
N LYS A 203 14.82 16.02 -9.07
CA LYS A 203 15.54 17.30 -9.14
C LYS A 203 15.57 18.04 -7.80
N HIS A 204 14.42 18.15 -7.14
CA HIS A 204 14.27 18.96 -5.92
C HIS A 204 14.52 18.17 -4.64
N GLY A 205 14.40 16.85 -4.69
CA GLY A 205 14.57 15.99 -3.52
C GLY A 205 13.57 16.31 -2.40
N VAL A 206 13.96 15.97 -1.17
CA VAL A 206 13.19 16.27 0.04
C VAL A 206 13.89 17.39 0.79
N THR A 207 13.21 18.52 0.98
CA THR A 207 13.72 19.64 1.80
C THR A 207 13.04 19.67 3.17
N HIS A 208 13.71 20.23 4.17
CA HIS A 208 13.13 20.47 5.50
C HIS A 208 13.00 21.98 5.70
N ILE A 209 11.77 22.48 5.82
CA ILE A 209 11.47 23.89 6.08
C ILE A 209 10.80 23.96 7.46
N ASN A 210 11.37 24.71 8.40
CA ASN A 210 10.87 24.83 9.77
C ASN A 210 10.67 23.48 10.48
N GLY A 211 11.61 22.54 10.31
CA GLY A 211 11.53 21.19 10.90
C GLY A 211 10.48 20.26 10.28
N ARG A 212 9.76 20.70 9.25
CA ARG A 212 8.77 19.89 8.53
C ARG A 212 9.30 19.49 7.16
N ARG A 213 9.00 18.26 6.76
CA ARG A 213 9.34 17.72 5.44
C ARG A 213 8.51 18.42 4.36
N CYS A 214 9.16 19.10 3.42
CA CYS A 214 8.55 19.75 2.27
C CYS A 214 9.08 19.14 0.96
N VAL A 215 8.17 18.67 0.12
CA VAL A 215 8.48 18.01 -1.17
C VAL A 215 7.99 18.81 -2.38
N HIS A 216 7.09 19.77 -2.16
CA HIS A 216 6.55 20.68 -3.17
C HIS A 216 6.83 22.13 -2.75
N THR A 217 8.11 22.52 -2.81
CA THR A 217 8.55 23.89 -2.51
C THR A 217 8.07 24.88 -3.57
N PRO A 218 8.16 26.21 -3.35
CA PRO A 218 7.86 27.19 -4.39
C PRO A 218 8.67 26.96 -5.69
N ALA A 219 9.94 26.58 -5.57
CA ALA A 219 10.80 26.23 -6.72
C ALA A 219 10.29 24.98 -7.47
N PHE A 220 9.81 23.96 -6.74
CA PHE A 220 9.16 22.80 -7.35
C PHE A 220 7.93 23.23 -8.15
N GLN A 221 7.06 24.04 -7.55
CA GLN A 221 5.81 24.49 -8.18
C GLN A 221 6.07 25.39 -9.40
N GLU A 222 7.13 26.20 -9.35
CA GLU A 222 7.54 27.00 -10.50
C GLU A 222 7.97 26.12 -11.67
N ASP A 223 8.83 25.13 -11.43
CA ASP A 223 9.22 24.17 -12.47
C ASP A 223 8.02 23.36 -12.96
N GLU A 224 7.11 22.94 -12.07
CA GLU A 224 5.91 22.21 -12.43
C GLU A 224 5.05 22.96 -13.46
N ARG A 225 4.90 24.29 -13.27
CA ARG A 225 4.18 25.17 -14.19
C ARG A 225 4.88 25.40 -15.53
N ARG A 226 6.15 25.03 -15.68
CA ARG A 226 6.89 25.15 -16.96
C ARG A 226 6.55 24.05 -17.96
N PHE A 227 5.79 23.03 -17.55
CA PHE A 227 5.33 22.00 -18.47
C PHE A 227 4.38 22.60 -19.52
N GLU A 228 4.69 22.40 -20.80
CA GLU A 228 3.98 23.02 -21.93
C GLU A 228 2.45 22.86 -21.88
N ASP A 229 1.96 21.67 -21.50
CA ASP A 229 0.53 21.36 -21.42
C ASP A 229 -0.01 21.33 -19.98
N TYR A 230 0.60 22.09 -19.06
CA TYR A 230 0.30 22.02 -17.62
C TYR A 230 -1.20 22.11 -17.32
N ASP A 231 -1.87 23.16 -17.80
CA ASP A 231 -3.29 23.40 -17.51
C ASP A 231 -4.20 22.35 -18.15
N ALA A 232 -3.84 21.86 -19.33
CA ALA A 232 -4.62 20.85 -20.04
C ALA A 232 -4.50 19.49 -19.34
N ALA A 233 -3.28 19.07 -19.01
CA ALA A 233 -3.00 17.81 -18.34
C ALA A 233 -3.56 17.79 -16.91
N SER A 234 -3.36 18.86 -16.14
CA SER A 234 -3.89 18.99 -14.78
C SER A 234 -5.41 18.90 -14.74
N ARG A 235 -6.12 19.67 -15.58
CA ARG A 235 -7.59 19.58 -15.70
C ARG A 235 -8.07 18.18 -16.11
N TRP A 236 -7.34 17.52 -17.00
CA TRP A 236 -7.68 16.17 -17.43
C TRP A 236 -7.55 15.17 -16.27
N LEU A 237 -6.46 15.25 -15.48
CA LEU A 237 -6.25 14.39 -14.30
C LEU A 237 -7.30 14.62 -13.22
N CYS A 238 -7.72 15.88 -12.98
CA CYS A 238 -8.82 16.18 -12.06
C CYS A 238 -10.11 15.47 -12.48
N ARG A 239 -10.52 15.60 -13.75
CA ARG A 239 -11.71 14.91 -14.29
C ARG A 239 -11.58 13.38 -14.22
N LEU A 240 -10.39 12.85 -14.49
CA LEU A 240 -10.14 11.41 -14.36
C LEU A 240 -10.31 10.97 -12.90
N ALA A 241 -9.76 11.70 -11.94
CA ALA A 241 -9.86 11.38 -10.51
C ALA A 241 -11.32 11.40 -10.02
N GLU A 242 -12.11 12.37 -10.46
CA GLU A 242 -13.55 12.48 -10.18
C GLU A 242 -14.31 11.28 -10.74
N THR A 243 -14.10 10.97 -12.02
CA THR A 243 -14.76 9.85 -12.71
C THR A 243 -14.43 8.51 -12.03
N LEU A 244 -13.20 8.33 -11.59
CA LEU A 244 -12.77 7.12 -10.92
C LEU A 244 -13.28 7.02 -9.49
N SER A 245 -13.47 8.15 -8.80
CA SER A 245 -13.92 8.23 -7.40
C SER A 245 -15.43 8.16 -7.23
N ALA A 246 -16.20 8.41 -8.30
CA ALA A 246 -17.65 8.26 -8.29
C ALA A 246 -18.04 6.82 -7.89
N PRO A 247 -18.97 6.63 -6.93
CA PRO A 247 -19.47 5.31 -6.59
C PRO A 247 -20.09 4.69 -7.85
N ARG A 248 -19.70 3.47 -8.20
CA ARG A 248 -20.38 2.71 -9.26
C ARG A 248 -21.86 2.65 -8.89
N GLY A 249 -22.68 3.44 -9.58
CA GLY A 249 -24.13 3.36 -9.46
C GLY A 249 -24.56 1.92 -9.71
N ARG A 250 -25.36 1.37 -8.79
CA ARG A 250 -26.20 0.21 -9.07
C ARG A 250 -26.90 0.51 -10.40
N THR A 251 -26.63 -0.28 -11.42
CA THR A 251 -27.47 -0.34 -12.62
C THR A 251 -28.90 -0.63 -12.15
N LYS A 252 -29.76 0.39 -12.15
CA LYS A 252 -31.20 0.15 -12.08
C LYS A 252 -31.54 -0.59 -13.37
N SER A 253 -31.92 -1.85 -13.21
CA SER A 253 -32.58 -2.65 -14.24
C SER A 253 -33.64 -1.82 -14.95
N ALA A 254 -33.52 -1.71 -16.27
CA ALA A 254 -34.55 -1.13 -17.11
C ALA A 254 -35.84 -1.96 -16.98
N ARG A 255 -36.84 -1.41 -16.29
CA ARG A 255 -38.23 -1.87 -16.35
C ARG A 255 -38.99 -0.94 -17.30
N LYS A 256 -39.18 -1.39 -18.54
CA LYS A 256 -40.18 -0.95 -19.55
C LYS A 256 -39.85 -1.75 -20.82
N ARG A 257 -40.70 -2.59 -21.43
CA ARG A 257 -42.12 -2.52 -21.83
C ARG A 257 -42.56 -3.99 -22.09
N ARG A 258 -43.81 -4.40 -21.94
CA ARG A 258 -44.93 -4.13 -22.87
C ARG A 258 -46.26 -4.32 -22.15
N ALA A 259 -47.10 -3.29 -22.23
CA ALA A 259 -48.54 -3.44 -22.31
C ALA A 259 -48.88 -3.20 -23.79
N LEU A 260 -49.59 -4.16 -24.38
CA LEU A 260 -50.39 -4.09 -25.58
C LEU A 260 -51.33 -5.30 -25.43
N ASP A 261 -52.40 -5.05 -24.68
CA ASP A 261 -53.81 -5.32 -24.99
C ASP A 261 -54.64 -5.15 -23.71
#